data_AF-A0A7W0Q1X0-F1
#
_entry.id   AF-A0A7W0Q1X0-F1
#
_cell.length_a   1.000
_cell.length_b   1.000
_cell.length_c   1.000
_cell.angle_alpha   90.00
_cell.angle_beta   90.00
_cell.angle_gamma   90.00
#
_symmetry.space_group_name_H-M   'P 1'
#
loop_
_entity.id
_entity.type
_entity.pdbx_description
1 polymer ?
#
loop_
_entity_poly.entity_id
_entity_poly.type
_entity_poly.pdbx_seq_one_letter_code
_entity_poly.pdbx_strand_id
1 'polypeptide(L)'
;LLRLGTAAALAQAIAFVGGDGDPTARGALAAAITIGRPHAATLGPAIDAALARIDGDDPAFEALLRMKIEVASAQDGDAPSPVDVDAEIIAVFPSFAQMTKLGGFDAMIRSLRTAESLFHTTAHAADADLSPPITLWMKVLENYVHAWLGPRLAGLQREPAVLFDYVDRAIGIGWPGYQRWLEPKWRDPTEVGGARVEIPLRAIPNAARELQEHRRKRLDSPLSVTEWARLLVLFAVDHPTTGFRNLFKLGGAGAPKAAERTISLAHRLHTLAAVRNLVTHRASAGAATLAAFRRSYYAAFEDLVALA
;
A
#
# COMPACT_ATOMS: atom_id res chain seq x y z
N LEU A 1 6.15 35.44 5.76
CA LEU A 1 7.43 34.73 5.51
C LEU A 1 7.53 34.18 4.09
N LEU A 2 6.61 33.30 3.64
CA LEU A 2 6.68 32.71 2.29
C LEU A 2 6.75 33.74 1.14
N ARG A 3 6.06 34.88 1.26
CA ARG A 3 6.13 36.00 0.28
C ARG A 3 7.53 36.63 0.12
N LEU A 4 8.41 36.46 1.11
CA LEU A 4 9.78 36.99 1.04
C LEU A 4 10.66 36.12 0.13
N GLY A 5 10.33 34.85 -0.08
CA GLY A 5 11.02 33.93 -0.99
C GLY A 5 12.49 33.62 -0.66
N THR A 6 13.06 34.23 0.38
CA THR A 6 14.47 34.04 0.76
C THR A 6 14.70 32.67 1.41
N ALA A 7 15.90 32.12 1.25
CA ALA A 7 16.31 30.87 1.90
C ALA A 7 16.11 30.90 3.43
N ALA A 8 16.42 32.02 4.09
CA ALA A 8 16.23 32.16 5.53
C ALA A 8 14.74 32.10 5.94
N ALA A 9 13.86 32.78 5.18
CA ALA A 9 12.42 32.75 5.45
C ALA A 9 11.80 31.38 5.17
N LEU A 10 12.28 30.67 4.14
CA LEU A 10 11.86 29.31 3.83
C LEU A 10 12.35 28.31 4.89
N ALA A 11 13.59 28.42 5.35
CA ALA A 11 14.12 27.59 6.43
C ALA A 11 13.33 27.75 7.73
N GLN A 12 12.92 28.99 8.07
CA GLN A 12 12.06 29.24 9.23
C GLN A 12 10.67 28.63 9.06
N ALA A 13 10.08 28.69 7.86
CA ALA A 13 8.79 28.06 7.58
C ALA A 13 8.90 26.53 7.71
N ILE A 14 9.96 25.92 7.18
CA ILE A 14 10.22 24.48 7.28
C ILE A 14 10.43 24.07 8.74
N ALA A 15 11.17 24.86 9.52
CA ALA A 15 11.36 24.61 10.96
C ALA A 15 10.04 24.65 11.75
N PHE A 16 9.11 25.54 11.39
CA PHE A 16 7.77 25.56 11.98
C PHE A 16 6.96 24.30 11.60
N VAL A 17 7.06 23.85 10.34
CA VAL A 17 6.37 22.64 9.86
C VAL A 17 6.82 21.39 10.63
N GLY A 18 8.10 21.29 10.99
CA GLY A 18 8.64 20.20 11.82
C GLY A 18 8.57 20.43 13.33
N GLY A 19 7.82 21.42 13.81
CA GLY A 19 7.65 21.70 15.24
C GLY A 19 6.36 21.15 15.84
N ASP A 20 6.14 21.38 17.13
CA ASP A 20 5.00 20.83 17.90
C ASP A 20 3.69 21.64 17.75
N GLY A 21 3.58 22.45 16.70
CA GLY A 21 2.39 23.26 16.43
C GLY A 21 1.18 22.45 15.95
N ASP A 22 0.04 23.10 15.75
CA ASP A 22 -1.18 22.49 15.22
C ASP A 22 -0.89 21.69 13.92
N PRO A 23 -1.13 20.37 13.88
CA PRO A 23 -0.85 19.52 12.73
C PRO A 23 -1.54 19.98 11.44
N THR A 24 -2.75 20.53 11.54
CA THR A 24 -3.49 20.99 10.36
C THR A 24 -2.84 22.23 9.75
N ALA A 25 -2.49 23.21 10.58
CA ALA A 25 -1.76 24.40 10.14
C ALA A 25 -0.37 24.07 9.59
N ARG A 26 0.36 23.12 10.20
CA ARG A 26 1.65 22.65 9.71
C ARG A 26 1.52 21.98 8.34
N GLY A 27 0.54 21.10 8.16
CA GLY A 27 0.25 20.48 6.86
C GLY A 27 -0.11 21.49 5.77
N ALA A 28 -0.97 22.46 6.08
CA ALA A 28 -1.35 23.51 5.13
C ALA A 28 -0.17 24.41 4.74
N LEU A 29 0.69 24.76 5.71
CA LEU A 29 1.90 25.54 5.43
C LEU A 29 2.90 24.75 4.60
N ALA A 30 3.10 23.47 4.92
CA ALA A 30 3.97 22.57 4.17
C ALA A 30 3.53 22.48 2.70
N ALA A 31 2.23 22.30 2.45
CA ALA A 31 1.70 22.24 1.09
C ALA A 31 1.94 23.54 0.28
N ALA A 32 2.03 24.69 0.95
CA ALA A 32 2.20 26.01 0.34
C ALA A 32 3.66 26.44 0.14
N ILE A 33 4.64 25.70 0.66
CA ILE A 33 6.06 26.00 0.45
C ILE A 33 6.47 25.55 -0.96
N THR A 34 7.15 26.44 -1.68
CA THR A 34 7.78 26.16 -2.97
C THR A 34 9.25 26.55 -2.89
N ILE A 35 10.15 25.63 -3.25
CA ILE A 35 11.59 25.85 -3.19
C ILE A 35 12.12 26.10 -4.59
N GLY A 36 12.66 27.30 -4.83
CA GLY A 36 13.36 27.58 -6.09
C GLY A 36 14.73 26.87 -6.15
N ARG A 37 15.16 26.48 -7.36
CA ARG A 37 16.49 25.89 -7.61
C ARG A 37 17.66 26.59 -6.89
N PRO A 38 17.76 27.94 -6.84
CA PRO A 38 18.87 28.61 -6.16
C PRO A 38 18.96 28.33 -4.66
N HIS A 39 17.88 27.84 -4.04
CA HIS A 39 17.80 27.59 -2.60
C HIS A 39 17.79 26.11 -2.25
N ALA A 40 17.74 25.22 -3.24
CA ALA A 40 17.63 23.79 -3.03
C ALA A 40 18.76 23.25 -2.16
N ALA A 41 20.02 23.49 -2.54
CA ALA A 41 21.17 23.00 -1.80
C ALA A 41 21.26 23.55 -0.35
N THR A 42 20.76 24.76 -0.12
CA THR A 42 20.77 25.40 1.20
C THR A 42 19.67 24.87 2.11
N LEU A 43 18.54 24.44 1.55
CA LEU A 43 17.34 24.07 2.33
C LEU A 43 17.23 22.56 2.61
N GLY A 44 17.97 21.70 1.91
CA GLY A 44 17.99 20.25 2.15
C GLY A 44 18.13 19.86 3.63
N PRO A 45 19.14 20.36 4.37
CA PRO A 45 19.31 20.05 5.78
C PRO A 45 18.13 20.47 6.67
N ALA A 46 17.44 21.56 6.33
CA ALA A 46 16.27 22.03 7.08
C ALA A 46 15.06 21.10 6.88
N ILE A 47 14.89 20.58 5.67
CA ILE A 47 13.82 19.62 5.34
C ILE A 47 14.08 18.30 6.07
N ASP A 48 15.32 17.81 6.06
CA ASP A 48 15.71 16.60 6.79
C ASP A 48 15.46 16.72 8.29
N ALA A 49 15.85 17.86 8.87
CA ALA A 49 15.61 18.13 10.29
C ALA A 49 14.12 18.20 10.64
N ALA A 50 13.26 18.66 9.72
CA ALA A 50 11.81 18.68 9.92
C ALA A 50 11.20 17.28 9.80
N LEU A 51 11.58 16.51 8.77
CA LEU A 51 11.13 15.13 8.57
C LEU A 51 11.53 14.21 9.73
N ALA A 52 12.68 14.42 10.36
CA ALA A 52 13.14 13.63 11.51
C ALA A 52 12.28 13.82 12.77
N ARG A 53 11.44 14.86 12.83
CA ARG A 53 10.64 15.21 14.02
C ARG A 53 9.17 14.87 13.90
N ILE A 54 8.71 14.55 12.69
CA ILE A 54 7.31 14.24 12.43
C ILE A 54 7.16 12.76 12.06
N ASP A 55 6.05 12.16 12.47
CA ASP A 55 5.74 10.79 12.10
C ASP A 55 5.17 10.70 10.67
N GLY A 56 5.03 9.47 10.18
CA GLY A 56 4.51 9.22 8.84
C GLY A 56 3.01 9.41 8.68
N ASP A 57 2.27 9.75 9.74
CA ASP A 57 0.83 10.01 9.74
C ASP A 57 0.53 11.52 9.89
N ASP A 58 1.57 12.33 10.12
CA ASP A 58 1.51 13.78 10.20
C ASP A 58 1.07 14.40 8.85
N PRO A 59 0.08 15.32 8.85
CA PRO A 59 -0.38 15.99 7.63
C PRO A 59 0.72 16.72 6.83
N ALA A 60 1.84 17.07 7.46
CA ALA A 60 2.98 17.71 6.81
C ALA A 60 3.97 16.73 6.17
N PHE A 61 3.90 15.43 6.52
CA PHE A 61 4.89 14.43 6.12
C PHE A 61 5.06 14.33 4.61
N GLU A 62 3.95 14.15 3.88
CA GLU A 62 3.94 14.02 2.42
C GLU A 62 4.48 15.28 1.72
N ALA A 63 4.13 16.46 2.22
CA ALA A 63 4.57 17.72 1.65
C ALA A 63 6.07 17.96 1.85
N LEU A 64 6.61 17.64 3.03
CA LEU A 64 8.05 17.72 3.30
C LEU A 64 8.84 16.68 2.51
N LEU A 65 8.31 15.48 2.35
CA LEU A 65 8.92 14.44 1.53
C LEU A 65 9.03 14.91 0.07
N ARG A 66 7.97 15.53 -0.47
CA ARG A 66 7.99 16.14 -1.81
C ARG A 66 9.08 17.21 -1.94
N MET A 67 9.19 18.11 -0.97
CA MET A 67 10.24 19.16 -1.00
C MET A 67 11.64 18.55 -1.00
N LYS A 68 11.88 17.50 -0.20
CA LYS A 68 13.17 16.80 -0.18
C LYS A 68 13.53 16.24 -1.56
N ILE A 69 12.55 15.68 -2.27
CA ILE A 69 12.72 15.15 -3.62
C ILE A 69 13.04 16.28 -4.60
N GLU A 70 12.26 17.36 -4.60
CA GLU A 70 12.49 18.52 -5.49
C GLU A 70 13.88 19.11 -5.30
N VAL A 71 14.35 19.18 -4.05
CA VAL A 71 15.69 19.64 -3.70
C VAL A 71 16.78 18.69 -4.21
N ALA A 72 16.61 17.38 -4.03
CA ALA A 72 17.55 16.38 -4.52
C ALA A 72 17.66 16.42 -6.06
N SER A 73 16.53 16.44 -6.76
CA SER A 73 16.49 16.53 -8.24
C SER A 73 17.05 17.85 -8.79
N ALA A 74 17.06 18.92 -8.00
CA ALA A 74 17.67 20.19 -8.39
C ALA A 74 19.21 20.19 -8.25
N GLN A 75 19.79 19.27 -7.46
CA GLN A 75 21.23 19.18 -7.23
C GLN A 75 21.97 18.35 -8.29
N ASP A 76 21.28 17.42 -8.97
CA ASP A 76 21.90 16.49 -9.92
C ASP A 76 22.20 17.08 -11.31
N GLY A 77 21.92 18.35 -11.56
CA GLY A 77 22.35 19.09 -12.77
C GLY A 77 21.71 18.66 -14.10
N ASP A 78 21.16 17.45 -14.16
CA ASP A 78 20.43 16.90 -15.30
C ASP A 78 18.98 16.78 -14.87
N ALA A 79 18.17 17.79 -15.19
CA ALA A 79 16.73 17.69 -14.91
C ALA A 79 16.19 16.59 -15.83
N PRO A 80 15.72 15.44 -15.29
CA PRO A 80 15.00 14.50 -16.12
C PRO A 80 13.81 15.26 -16.71
N SER A 81 13.53 15.06 -18.00
CA SER A 81 12.30 15.58 -18.62
C SER A 81 11.13 15.33 -17.68
N PRO A 82 10.22 16.30 -17.46
CA PRO A 82 9.11 16.12 -16.54
C PRO A 82 8.32 14.88 -16.97
N VAL A 83 8.46 13.81 -16.18
CA VAL A 83 7.76 12.55 -16.42
C VAL A 83 6.28 12.83 -16.27
N ASP A 84 5.49 12.47 -17.27
CA ASP A 84 4.04 12.47 -17.13
C ASP A 84 3.65 11.26 -16.25
N VAL A 85 3.61 11.51 -14.95
CA VAL A 85 3.30 10.52 -13.91
C VAL A 85 1.95 9.84 -14.18
N ASP A 86 0.95 10.57 -14.68
CA ASP A 86 -0.35 9.98 -14.95
C ASP A 86 -0.28 9.02 -16.13
N ALA A 87 0.44 9.38 -17.20
CA ALA A 87 0.65 8.48 -18.34
C ALA A 87 1.39 7.19 -17.93
N GLU A 88 2.42 7.31 -17.09
CA GLU A 88 3.19 6.16 -16.58
C GLU A 88 2.35 5.22 -15.71
N ILE A 89 1.46 5.76 -14.86
CA ILE A 89 0.53 4.96 -14.06
C ILE A 89 -0.50 4.30 -15.00
N ILE A 90 -1.12 5.05 -15.92
CA ILE A 90 -2.13 4.52 -16.84
C ILE A 90 -1.59 3.37 -17.69
N ALA A 91 -0.32 3.43 -18.10
CA ALA A 91 0.32 2.39 -18.88
C ALA A 91 0.35 1.02 -18.16
N VAL A 92 0.39 1.00 -16.82
CA VAL A 92 0.47 -0.24 -16.02
C VAL A 92 -0.77 -0.50 -15.15
N PHE A 93 -1.63 0.52 -14.97
CA PHE A 93 -2.89 0.49 -14.25
C PHE A 93 -3.96 1.26 -15.04
N PRO A 94 -4.51 0.69 -16.14
CA PRO A 94 -5.43 1.40 -17.03
C PRO A 94 -6.68 1.95 -16.33
N SER A 95 -7.18 1.25 -15.30
CA SER A 95 -8.33 1.70 -14.52
C SER A 95 -8.11 3.05 -13.82
N PHE A 96 -6.85 3.47 -13.60
CA PHE A 96 -6.50 4.78 -13.05
C PHE A 96 -7.15 5.94 -13.81
N ALA A 97 -7.21 5.86 -15.14
CA ALA A 97 -7.77 6.91 -15.99
C ALA A 97 -9.27 7.16 -15.74
N GLN A 98 -9.99 6.15 -15.25
CA GLN A 98 -11.39 6.30 -14.84
C GLN A 98 -11.48 6.78 -13.40
N MET A 99 -10.64 6.24 -12.50
CA MET A 99 -10.62 6.63 -11.09
C MET A 99 -10.32 8.12 -10.90
N THR A 100 -9.48 8.74 -11.72
CA THR A 100 -9.20 10.18 -11.67
C THR A 100 -10.41 11.08 -11.92
N LYS A 101 -11.48 10.52 -12.51
CA LYS A 101 -12.71 11.24 -12.82
C LYS A 101 -13.81 11.01 -11.78
N LEU A 102 -13.60 10.06 -10.87
CA LEU A 102 -14.57 9.69 -9.83
C LEU A 102 -14.26 10.41 -8.53
N GLY A 103 -15.28 11.01 -7.91
CA GLY A 103 -15.14 11.62 -6.59
C GLY A 103 -14.86 10.58 -5.50
N GLY A 104 -14.08 10.96 -4.49
CA GLY A 104 -13.76 10.09 -3.34
C GLY A 104 -12.42 9.36 -3.47
N PHE A 105 -11.78 9.40 -4.64
CA PHE A 105 -10.43 8.85 -4.85
C PHE A 105 -9.32 9.91 -4.77
N ASP A 106 -9.64 11.18 -4.53
CA ASP A 106 -8.70 12.30 -4.63
C ASP A 106 -7.44 12.12 -3.78
N ALA A 107 -7.60 11.67 -2.53
CA ALA A 107 -6.48 11.40 -1.64
C ALA A 107 -5.62 10.22 -2.14
N MET A 108 -6.26 9.14 -2.56
CA MET A 108 -5.59 7.96 -3.11
C MET A 108 -4.78 8.32 -4.36
N ILE A 109 -5.37 9.07 -5.29
CA ILE A 109 -4.72 9.52 -6.53
C ILE A 109 -3.49 10.38 -6.21
N ARG A 110 -3.60 11.32 -5.27
CA ARG A 110 -2.44 12.11 -4.84
C ARG A 110 -1.31 11.24 -4.30
N SER A 111 -1.61 10.29 -3.41
CA SER A 111 -0.58 9.40 -2.86
C SER A 111 0.03 8.47 -3.91
N LEU A 112 -0.75 7.97 -4.88
CA LEU A 112 -0.22 7.19 -6.01
C LEU A 112 0.75 8.02 -6.85
N ARG A 113 0.39 9.26 -7.19
CA ARG A 113 1.28 10.18 -7.92
C ARG A 113 2.57 10.47 -7.14
N THR A 114 2.49 10.64 -5.82
CA THR A 114 3.68 10.83 -4.98
C THR A 114 4.59 9.60 -5.01
N ALA A 115 4.02 8.40 -4.83
CA ALA A 115 4.79 7.15 -4.86
C ALA A 115 5.44 6.91 -6.23
N GLU A 116 4.73 7.23 -7.31
CA GLU A 116 5.25 7.13 -8.67
C GLU A 116 6.35 8.15 -8.96
N SER A 117 6.19 9.39 -8.52
CA SER A 117 7.23 10.42 -8.61
C SER A 117 8.50 10.00 -7.87
N LEU A 118 8.34 9.38 -6.70
CA LEU A 118 9.44 8.79 -5.94
C LEU A 118 10.11 7.66 -6.69
N PHE A 119 9.35 6.78 -7.34
CA PHE A 119 9.91 5.71 -8.16
C PHE A 119 10.81 6.27 -9.27
N HIS A 120 10.36 7.29 -10.01
CA HIS A 120 11.15 7.87 -11.10
C HIS A 120 12.37 8.67 -10.63
N THR A 121 12.30 9.29 -9.45
CA THR A 121 13.42 10.08 -8.91
C THR A 121 14.46 9.23 -8.20
N THR A 122 14.04 8.21 -7.44
CA THR A 122 14.97 7.35 -6.69
C THR A 122 15.62 6.27 -7.54
N ALA A 123 14.96 5.80 -8.62
CA ALA A 123 15.51 4.76 -9.49
C ALA A 123 16.82 5.15 -10.22
N HIS A 124 17.12 6.44 -10.32
CA HIS A 124 18.31 6.96 -11.00
C HIS A 124 19.43 7.40 -10.04
N ALA A 125 19.17 7.45 -8.74
CA ALA A 125 20.16 7.86 -7.75
C ALA A 125 21.06 6.67 -7.37
N ALA A 126 22.38 6.83 -7.55
CA ALA A 126 23.36 5.86 -7.08
C ALA A 126 23.31 5.78 -5.53
N ASP A 127 23.29 4.56 -4.99
CA ASP A 127 23.28 4.26 -3.54
C ASP A 127 22.05 4.76 -2.74
N ALA A 128 20.96 5.15 -3.40
CA ALA A 128 19.73 5.54 -2.71
C ALA A 128 18.96 4.32 -2.16
N ASP A 129 18.36 4.47 -0.97
CA ASP A 129 17.36 3.50 -0.50
C ASP A 129 16.10 3.59 -1.36
N LEU A 130 15.80 2.50 -2.07
CA LEU A 130 14.65 2.39 -2.98
C LEU A 130 13.39 1.85 -2.29
N SER A 131 13.39 1.71 -0.96
CA SER A 131 12.23 1.30 -0.16
C SER A 131 11.09 2.34 -0.01
N PRO A 132 11.30 3.68 -0.09
CA PRO A 132 10.23 4.65 0.13
C PRO A 132 9.02 4.54 -0.82
N PRO A 133 9.18 4.37 -2.17
CA PRO A 133 8.04 4.14 -3.06
C PRO A 133 7.23 2.90 -2.66
N ILE A 134 7.90 1.81 -2.28
CA ILE A 134 7.27 0.56 -1.83
C ILE A 134 6.41 0.82 -0.59
N THR A 135 6.92 1.59 0.37
CA THR A 135 6.20 1.91 1.61
C THR A 135 4.94 2.73 1.31
N LEU A 136 5.03 3.76 0.47
CA LEU A 136 3.88 4.59 0.12
C LEU A 136 2.82 3.81 -0.66
N TRP A 137 3.23 3.05 -1.68
CA TRP A 137 2.33 2.15 -2.40
C TRP A 137 1.58 1.23 -1.44
N MET A 138 2.28 0.59 -0.51
CA MET A 138 1.64 -0.30 0.46
C MET A 138 0.66 0.41 1.40
N LYS A 139 0.95 1.65 1.83
CA LYS A 139 -0.01 2.46 2.60
C LYS A 139 -1.29 2.73 1.80
N VAL A 140 -1.16 3.09 0.52
CA VAL A 140 -2.31 3.31 -0.37
C VAL A 140 -3.13 2.04 -0.55
N LEU A 141 -2.47 0.91 -0.79
CA LEU A 141 -3.13 -0.40 -0.92
C LEU A 141 -3.87 -0.80 0.35
N GLU A 142 -3.24 -0.64 1.51
CA GLU A 142 -3.84 -0.96 2.81
C GLU A 142 -5.14 -0.18 3.03
N ASN A 143 -5.11 1.12 2.80
CA ASN A 143 -6.28 1.98 2.92
C ASN A 143 -7.38 1.62 1.92
N TYR A 144 -7.03 1.37 0.66
CA TYR A 144 -7.99 0.99 -0.37
C TYR A 144 -8.68 -0.35 -0.05
N VAL A 145 -7.88 -1.38 0.26
CA VAL A 145 -8.40 -2.71 0.58
C VAL A 145 -9.23 -2.67 1.86
N HIS A 146 -8.82 -1.90 2.87
CA HIS A 146 -9.60 -1.71 4.09
C HIS A 146 -10.94 -1.02 3.83
N ALA A 147 -10.95 0.06 3.06
CA ALA A 147 -12.19 0.77 2.70
C ALA A 147 -13.15 -0.15 1.93
N TRP A 148 -12.62 -1.01 1.07
CA TRP A 148 -13.41 -1.91 0.24
C TRP A 148 -13.91 -3.16 0.98
N LEU A 149 -13.07 -3.84 1.76
CA LEU A 149 -13.40 -5.09 2.45
C LEU A 149 -13.93 -4.88 3.87
N GLY A 150 -13.64 -3.74 4.50
CA GLY A 150 -14.09 -3.38 5.84
C GLY A 150 -15.59 -3.58 6.06
N PRO A 151 -16.48 -3.04 5.18
CA PRO A 151 -17.92 -3.24 5.32
C PRO A 151 -18.36 -4.71 5.24
N ARG A 152 -17.66 -5.54 4.44
CA ARG A 152 -17.96 -6.97 4.28
C ARG A 152 -17.57 -7.76 5.53
N LEU A 153 -16.40 -7.47 6.08
CA LEU A 153 -15.97 -8.03 7.36
C LEU A 153 -16.87 -7.58 8.52
N ALA A 154 -17.29 -6.32 8.54
CA ALA A 154 -18.23 -5.80 9.53
C ALA A 154 -19.58 -6.51 9.45
N GLY A 155 -20.08 -6.82 8.25
CA GLY A 155 -21.27 -7.64 8.03
C GLY A 155 -21.10 -9.03 8.64
N LEU A 156 -20.01 -9.73 8.33
CA LEU A 156 -19.72 -11.06 8.87
C LEU A 156 -19.61 -11.08 10.40
N GLN A 157 -19.00 -10.05 10.99
CA GLN A 157 -18.87 -9.92 12.46
C GLN A 157 -20.21 -9.67 13.18
N ARG A 158 -21.26 -9.24 12.47
CA ARG A 158 -22.63 -9.15 13.03
C ARG A 158 -23.35 -10.50 13.05
N GLU A 159 -22.82 -11.50 12.36
CA GLU A 159 -23.35 -12.86 12.28
C GLU A 159 -22.39 -13.87 12.95
N PRO A 160 -22.18 -13.79 14.29
CA PRO A 160 -21.15 -14.58 14.96
C PRO A 160 -21.34 -16.09 14.78
N ALA A 161 -22.60 -16.56 14.70
CA ALA A 161 -22.90 -17.98 14.46
C ALA A 161 -22.28 -18.51 13.16
N VAL A 162 -22.25 -17.69 12.10
CA VAL A 162 -21.64 -18.06 10.80
C VAL A 162 -20.13 -18.18 10.94
N LEU A 163 -19.49 -17.29 11.71
CA LEU A 163 -18.05 -17.35 11.98
C LEU A 163 -17.68 -18.59 12.81
N PHE A 164 -18.46 -18.94 13.84
CA PHE A 164 -18.25 -20.16 14.62
C PHE A 164 -18.38 -21.41 13.75
N ASP A 165 -19.47 -21.54 12.98
CA ASP A 165 -19.68 -22.68 12.09
C ASP A 165 -18.54 -22.78 11.05
N TYR A 166 -18.09 -21.64 10.51
CA TYR A 166 -16.96 -21.60 9.60
C TYR A 166 -15.68 -22.11 10.25
N VAL A 167 -15.31 -21.62 11.44
CA VAL A 167 -14.07 -22.04 12.09
C VAL A 167 -14.10 -23.52 12.45
N ASP A 168 -15.22 -24.01 12.99
CA ASP A 168 -15.33 -25.42 13.38
C ASP A 168 -15.23 -26.35 12.17
N ARG A 169 -15.95 -26.05 11.08
CA ARG A 169 -16.06 -26.94 9.93
C ARG A 169 -14.99 -26.70 8.88
N ALA A 170 -14.74 -25.46 8.48
CA ALA A 170 -13.75 -25.13 7.45
C ALA A 170 -12.33 -25.18 8.00
N ILE A 171 -12.10 -24.69 9.22
CA ILE A 171 -10.75 -24.66 9.81
C ILE A 171 -10.44 -25.92 10.63
N GLY A 172 -11.37 -26.38 11.46
CA GLY A 172 -11.16 -27.56 12.32
C GLY A 172 -11.00 -28.86 11.53
N ILE A 173 -11.87 -29.09 10.54
CA ILE A 173 -11.93 -30.36 9.78
C ILE A 173 -11.53 -30.16 8.32
N GLY A 174 -12.01 -29.10 7.68
CA GLY A 174 -11.89 -28.90 6.23
C GLY A 174 -10.52 -28.43 5.73
N TRP A 175 -9.70 -27.84 6.61
CA TRP A 175 -8.49 -27.13 6.21
C TRP A 175 -7.46 -28.01 5.48
N PRO A 176 -7.14 -29.25 5.91
CA PRO A 176 -6.19 -30.10 5.19
C PRO A 176 -6.62 -30.41 3.75
N GLY A 177 -7.93 -30.49 3.47
CA GLY A 177 -8.46 -30.65 2.12
C GLY A 177 -8.31 -29.36 1.30
N TYR A 178 -8.60 -28.22 1.91
CA TYR A 178 -8.49 -26.92 1.24
C TYR A 178 -7.07 -26.49 0.97
N GLN A 179 -6.17 -26.71 1.92
CA GLN A 179 -4.75 -26.46 1.77
C GLN A 179 -4.18 -27.23 0.57
N ARG A 180 -4.53 -28.52 0.41
CA ARG A 180 -4.14 -29.32 -0.78
C ARG A 180 -4.69 -28.76 -2.08
N TRP A 181 -5.89 -28.18 -2.06
CA TRP A 181 -6.47 -27.52 -3.22
C TRP A 181 -5.79 -26.16 -3.54
N LEU A 182 -5.33 -25.44 -2.51
CA LEU A 182 -4.61 -24.16 -2.63
C LEU A 182 -3.17 -24.35 -3.10
N GLU A 183 -2.48 -25.38 -2.63
CA GLU A 183 -1.06 -25.67 -2.86
C GLU A 183 -0.61 -25.54 -4.33
N PRO A 184 -1.29 -26.13 -5.34
CA PRO A 184 -0.88 -25.95 -6.75
C PRO A 184 -1.04 -24.52 -7.28
N LYS A 185 -1.81 -23.66 -6.58
CA LYS A 185 -2.08 -22.26 -6.94
C LYS A 185 -1.28 -21.27 -6.08
N TRP A 186 -0.61 -21.75 -5.03
CA TRP A 186 0.05 -20.92 -4.04
C TRP A 186 1.55 -21.19 -4.05
N ARG A 187 2.27 -20.39 -4.82
CA ARG A 187 3.73 -20.52 -4.93
C ARG A 187 4.41 -20.05 -3.63
N ASP A 188 5.19 -20.91 -3.00
CA ASP A 188 5.99 -20.59 -1.82
C ASP A 188 7.28 -21.42 -1.84
N PRO A 189 8.49 -20.83 -1.79
CA PRO A 189 8.78 -19.39 -1.73
C PRO A 189 8.49 -18.67 -3.05
N THR A 190 8.29 -17.35 -2.96
CA THR A 190 8.08 -16.46 -4.12
C THR A 190 9.21 -15.45 -4.25
N GLU A 191 9.57 -15.13 -5.49
CA GLU A 191 10.59 -14.14 -5.83
C GLU A 191 9.97 -12.94 -6.53
N VAL A 192 10.36 -11.73 -6.11
CA VAL A 192 9.96 -10.45 -6.70
C VAL A 192 11.22 -9.66 -7.04
N GLY A 193 11.63 -9.70 -8.31
CA GLY A 193 12.93 -9.18 -8.72
C GLY A 193 14.05 -9.99 -8.05
N GLY A 194 14.78 -9.39 -7.12
CA GLY A 194 15.80 -10.07 -6.31
C GLY A 194 15.35 -10.46 -4.90
N ALA A 195 14.15 -10.07 -4.48
CA ALA A 195 13.64 -10.38 -3.14
C ALA A 195 12.97 -11.75 -3.10
N ARG A 196 13.48 -12.68 -2.29
CA ARG A 196 12.85 -13.97 -2.02
C ARG A 196 12.10 -13.92 -0.68
N VAL A 197 10.81 -14.23 -0.70
CA VAL A 197 9.91 -14.16 0.45
C VAL A 197 9.17 -15.47 0.66
N GLU A 198 8.92 -15.79 1.92
CA GLU A 198 8.15 -16.97 2.34
C GLU A 198 6.73 -16.59 2.71
N ILE A 199 5.77 -17.39 2.26
CA ILE A 199 4.34 -17.13 2.38
C ILE A 199 3.61 -18.42 2.78
N PRO A 200 3.81 -18.90 4.02
CA PRO A 200 3.36 -20.23 4.41
C PRO A 200 1.84 -20.31 4.54
N LEU A 201 1.20 -21.18 3.73
CA LEU A 201 -0.24 -21.46 3.82
C LEU A 201 -0.69 -21.86 5.23
N ARG A 202 0.16 -22.59 5.97
CA ARG A 202 -0.12 -23.04 7.34
C ARG A 202 -0.45 -21.92 8.33
N ALA A 203 -0.10 -20.67 8.03
CA ALA A 203 -0.39 -19.53 8.89
C ALA A 203 -1.78 -18.91 8.66
N ILE A 204 -2.42 -19.20 7.52
CA ILE A 204 -3.72 -18.62 7.14
C ILE A 204 -4.84 -18.96 8.15
N PRO A 205 -4.96 -20.21 8.66
CA PRO A 205 -5.99 -20.57 9.64
C PRO A 205 -5.98 -19.74 10.92
N ASN A 206 -4.82 -19.20 11.30
CA ASN A 206 -4.68 -18.44 12.54
C ASN A 206 -5.49 -17.14 12.47
N ALA A 207 -5.61 -16.51 11.29
CA ALA A 207 -6.43 -15.30 11.13
C ALA A 207 -7.92 -15.56 11.44
N ALA A 208 -8.44 -16.74 11.05
CA ALA A 208 -9.81 -17.14 11.35
C ALA A 208 -10.02 -17.40 12.84
N ARG A 209 -9.07 -18.10 13.49
CA ARG A 209 -9.10 -18.37 14.94
C ARG A 209 -9.00 -17.08 15.76
N GLU A 210 -8.07 -16.20 15.41
CA GLU A 210 -7.94 -14.88 16.05
C GLU A 210 -9.23 -14.06 15.91
N LEU A 211 -9.88 -14.10 14.74
CA LEU A 211 -11.15 -13.42 14.52
C LEU A 211 -12.28 -14.01 15.38
N GLN A 212 -12.31 -15.34 15.57
CA GLN A 212 -13.26 -16.02 16.45
C GLN A 212 -13.06 -15.63 17.92
N GLU A 213 -11.82 -15.66 18.40
CA GLU A 213 -11.44 -15.32 19.78
C GLU A 213 -11.76 -13.85 20.10
N HIS A 214 -11.43 -12.94 19.18
CA HIS A 214 -11.57 -11.51 19.42
C HIS A 214 -12.97 -10.98 19.04
N ARG A 215 -13.84 -11.79 18.41
CA ARG A 215 -15.21 -11.52 17.89
C ARG A 215 -15.38 -10.31 16.96
N ARG A 216 -14.53 -9.29 17.09
CA ARG A 216 -14.53 -8.01 16.37
C ARG A 216 -13.08 -7.56 16.22
N LYS A 217 -12.59 -7.59 14.98
CA LYS A 217 -11.42 -6.79 14.61
C LYS A 217 -11.80 -5.31 14.73
N ARG A 218 -10.89 -4.50 15.25
CA ARG A 218 -11.02 -3.03 15.28
C ARG A 218 -10.97 -2.51 13.85
N LEU A 219 -12.11 -2.10 13.30
CA LEU A 219 -12.22 -1.59 11.91
C LEU A 219 -12.13 -0.06 11.83
N ASP A 220 -12.07 0.59 12.99
CA ASP A 220 -11.67 2.00 13.17
C ASP A 220 -10.23 2.25 12.72
N SER A 221 -9.37 1.22 12.75
CA SER A 221 -8.02 1.23 12.19
C SER A 221 -7.89 0.29 10.98
N PRO A 222 -7.09 0.64 9.96
CA PRO A 222 -6.80 -0.25 8.85
C PRO A 222 -6.21 -1.59 9.30
N LEU A 223 -6.72 -2.70 8.78
CA LEU A 223 -6.02 -3.99 8.89
C LEU A 223 -4.89 -4.05 7.88
N SER A 224 -3.80 -4.74 8.25
CA SER A 224 -2.67 -4.90 7.34
C SER A 224 -3.04 -5.64 6.06
N VAL A 225 -2.33 -5.36 4.95
CA VAL A 225 -2.53 -6.07 3.68
C VAL A 225 -2.33 -7.59 3.82
N THR A 226 -1.41 -8.04 4.68
CA THR A 226 -1.24 -9.47 5.01
C THR A 226 -2.51 -10.07 5.60
N GLU A 227 -3.16 -9.35 6.52
CA GLU A 227 -4.38 -9.82 7.15
C GLU A 227 -5.53 -9.87 6.14
N TRP A 228 -5.68 -8.83 5.32
CA TRP A 228 -6.67 -8.83 4.24
C TRP A 228 -6.48 -9.97 3.25
N ALA A 229 -5.24 -10.26 2.86
CA ALA A 229 -4.94 -11.40 2.00
C ALA A 229 -5.39 -12.73 2.60
N ARG A 230 -5.17 -12.96 3.90
CA ARG A 230 -5.64 -14.17 4.60
C ARG A 230 -7.16 -14.23 4.63
N LEU A 231 -7.82 -13.11 4.94
CA LEU A 231 -9.28 -13.02 4.97
C LEU A 231 -9.91 -13.26 3.59
N LEU A 232 -9.27 -12.85 2.50
CA LEU A 232 -9.71 -13.19 1.14
C LEU A 232 -9.66 -14.70 0.87
N VAL A 233 -8.55 -15.37 1.23
CA VAL A 233 -8.47 -16.84 1.09
C VAL A 233 -9.55 -17.54 1.90
N LEU A 234 -9.84 -17.04 3.10
CA LEU A 234 -10.80 -17.65 4.01
C LEU A 234 -12.26 -17.41 3.56
N PHE A 235 -12.61 -16.17 3.21
CA PHE A 235 -14.00 -15.73 3.15
C PHE A 235 -14.46 -15.28 1.75
N ALA A 236 -13.56 -15.10 0.79
CA ALA A 236 -13.92 -14.62 -0.53
C ALA A 236 -14.00 -15.71 -1.62
N VAL A 237 -13.87 -16.98 -1.24
CA VAL A 237 -13.87 -18.11 -2.17
C VAL A 237 -14.75 -19.24 -1.63
N ASP A 238 -15.47 -19.92 -2.52
CA ASP A 238 -16.21 -21.12 -2.17
C ASP A 238 -15.24 -22.23 -1.76
N HIS A 239 -15.52 -22.88 -0.64
CA HIS A 239 -14.68 -23.92 -0.08
C HIS A 239 -15.09 -25.28 -0.66
N PRO A 240 -14.26 -25.90 -1.52
CA PRO A 240 -14.67 -27.05 -2.34
C PRO A 240 -15.01 -28.30 -1.51
N THR A 241 -14.48 -28.41 -0.29
CA THR A 241 -14.61 -29.61 0.56
C THR A 241 -15.66 -29.50 1.66
N THR A 242 -16.08 -28.29 2.03
CA THR A 242 -16.97 -28.06 3.18
C THR A 242 -18.32 -27.46 2.77
N GLY A 243 -18.43 -26.98 1.54
CA GLY A 243 -19.63 -26.36 1.01
C GLY A 243 -19.87 -24.93 1.49
N PHE A 244 -18.92 -24.33 2.22
CA PHE A 244 -19.00 -22.91 2.56
C PHE A 244 -18.92 -22.08 1.29
N ARG A 245 -19.88 -21.17 1.13
CA ARG A 245 -19.88 -20.22 0.03
C ARG A 245 -19.08 -18.98 0.41
N ASN A 246 -18.59 -18.29 -0.61
CA ASN A 246 -17.98 -16.98 -0.57
C ASN A 246 -18.81 -16.00 0.29
N LEU A 247 -18.38 -15.82 1.54
CA LEU A 247 -19.05 -15.01 2.55
C LEU A 247 -18.90 -13.50 2.27
N PHE A 248 -17.83 -13.10 1.59
CA PHE A 248 -17.64 -11.71 1.14
C PHE A 248 -18.42 -11.37 -0.13
N LYS A 249 -19.01 -12.38 -0.78
CA LYS A 249 -19.81 -12.25 -2.02
C LYS A 249 -19.03 -11.52 -3.13
N LEU A 250 -17.73 -11.78 -3.24
CA LEU A 250 -16.85 -11.19 -4.26
C LEU A 250 -16.88 -11.95 -5.58
N GLY A 251 -16.93 -11.25 -6.71
CA GLY A 251 -17.03 -11.88 -8.03
C GLY A 251 -18.40 -12.53 -8.23
N GLY A 252 -19.29 -11.84 -8.97
CA GLY A 252 -20.71 -12.20 -9.10
C GLY A 252 -21.01 -13.68 -9.41
N ALA A 253 -22.20 -14.13 -9.01
CA ALA A 253 -22.66 -15.49 -9.21
C ALA A 253 -22.58 -15.88 -10.71
N GLY A 254 -21.73 -16.86 -11.04
CA GLY A 254 -21.59 -17.37 -12.40
C GLY A 254 -20.27 -17.07 -13.11
N ALA A 255 -19.26 -16.49 -12.44
CA ALA A 255 -17.91 -16.38 -12.99
C ALA A 255 -17.06 -17.62 -12.61
N PRO A 256 -16.93 -18.65 -13.49
CA PRO A 256 -16.22 -19.90 -13.17
C PRO A 256 -14.73 -19.73 -12.82
N LYS A 257 -14.15 -18.54 -13.04
CA LYS A 257 -12.76 -18.19 -12.69
C LYS A 257 -12.63 -17.20 -11.52
N ALA A 258 -13.72 -16.84 -10.84
CA ALA A 258 -13.68 -15.88 -9.73
C ALA A 258 -12.81 -16.39 -8.57
N ALA A 259 -12.94 -17.67 -8.21
CA ALA A 259 -12.15 -18.30 -7.16
C ALA A 259 -10.64 -18.21 -7.43
N GLU A 260 -10.19 -18.59 -8.63
CA GLU A 260 -8.78 -18.56 -9.00
C GLU A 260 -8.21 -17.13 -9.02
N ARG A 261 -8.99 -16.17 -9.51
CA ARG A 261 -8.61 -14.75 -9.49
C ARG A 261 -8.47 -14.23 -8.06
N THR A 262 -9.42 -14.54 -7.18
CA THR A 262 -9.36 -14.15 -5.76
C THR A 262 -8.17 -14.78 -5.04
N ILE A 263 -7.88 -16.07 -5.29
CA ILE A 263 -6.69 -16.72 -4.70
C ILE A 263 -5.39 -16.12 -5.25
N SER A 264 -5.32 -15.84 -6.55
CA SER A 264 -4.16 -15.20 -7.17
C SER A 264 -3.93 -13.79 -6.62
N LEU A 265 -5.00 -13.02 -6.46
CA LEU A 265 -4.96 -11.70 -5.82
C LEU A 265 -4.48 -11.81 -4.37
N ALA A 266 -5.06 -12.72 -3.58
CA ALA A 266 -4.66 -12.91 -2.19
C ALA A 266 -3.19 -13.30 -2.06
N HIS A 267 -2.70 -14.20 -2.91
CA HIS A 267 -1.28 -14.57 -2.99
C HIS A 267 -0.41 -13.35 -3.32
N ARG A 268 -0.80 -12.56 -4.31
CA ARG A 268 -0.09 -11.34 -4.72
C ARG A 268 -0.03 -10.30 -3.61
N LEU A 269 -1.15 -10.03 -2.92
CA LEU A 269 -1.21 -9.12 -1.77
C LEU A 269 -0.29 -9.59 -0.63
N HIS A 270 -0.31 -10.89 -0.34
CA HIS A 270 0.54 -11.46 0.70
C HIS A 270 2.03 -11.40 0.32
N THR A 271 2.34 -11.57 -0.96
CA THR A 271 3.69 -11.40 -1.52
C THR A 271 4.17 -9.95 -1.40
N LEU A 272 3.36 -8.98 -1.81
CA LEU A 272 3.68 -7.55 -1.71
C LEU A 272 3.94 -7.14 -0.27
N ALA A 273 3.09 -7.59 0.67
CA ALA A 273 3.28 -7.31 2.09
C ALA A 273 4.56 -7.95 2.66
N ALA A 274 4.88 -9.18 2.25
CA ALA A 274 6.12 -9.85 2.66
C ALA A 274 7.36 -9.13 2.11
N VAL A 275 7.33 -8.67 0.85
CA VAL A 275 8.42 -7.88 0.25
C VAL A 275 8.56 -6.55 0.98
N ARG A 276 7.46 -5.85 1.29
CA ARG A 276 7.50 -4.61 2.08
C ARG A 276 8.19 -4.84 3.42
N ASN A 277 7.79 -5.87 4.17
CA ASN A 277 8.42 -6.17 5.46
C ASN A 277 9.90 -6.55 5.33
N LEU A 278 10.28 -7.25 4.27
CA LEU A 278 11.68 -7.58 4.00
C LEU A 278 12.50 -6.30 3.78
N VAL A 279 12.01 -5.39 2.94
CA VAL A 279 12.76 -4.18 2.56
C VAL A 279 12.76 -3.11 3.65
N THR A 280 11.77 -3.09 4.54
CA THR A 280 11.75 -2.17 5.69
C THR A 280 12.64 -2.62 6.85
N HIS A 281 12.97 -3.90 6.95
CA HIS A 281 13.66 -4.45 8.13
C HIS A 281 15.06 -5.03 7.87
N ARG A 282 15.38 -5.45 6.65
CA ARG A 282 16.58 -6.29 6.43
C ARG A 282 17.42 -5.96 5.20
N ALA A 283 16.88 -5.28 4.19
CA ALA A 283 17.62 -4.97 2.96
C ALA A 283 17.07 -3.72 2.28
N SER A 284 17.93 -2.80 1.81
CA SER A 284 17.49 -1.81 0.84
C SER A 284 16.96 -2.52 -0.41
N ALA A 285 15.85 -2.05 -0.96
CA ALA A 285 15.33 -2.63 -2.20
C ALA A 285 16.32 -2.35 -3.34
N GLY A 286 16.70 -3.37 -4.12
CA GLY A 286 17.43 -3.16 -5.37
C GLY A 286 16.48 -2.70 -6.49
N ALA A 287 17.02 -2.07 -7.54
CA ALA A 287 16.22 -1.56 -8.67
C ALA A 287 15.34 -2.64 -9.33
N ALA A 288 15.85 -3.88 -9.44
CA ALA A 288 15.09 -5.02 -9.95
C ALA A 288 13.87 -5.35 -9.07
N THR A 289 14.04 -5.32 -7.75
CA THR A 289 12.95 -5.54 -6.78
C THR A 289 11.93 -4.41 -6.86
N LEU A 290 12.37 -3.16 -6.89
CA LEU A 290 11.48 -2.00 -7.00
C LEU A 290 10.63 -2.05 -8.27
N ALA A 291 11.24 -2.31 -9.43
CA ALA A 291 10.52 -2.40 -10.70
C ALA A 291 9.55 -3.60 -10.76
N ALA A 292 9.94 -4.76 -10.22
CA ALA A 292 9.07 -5.93 -10.13
C ALA A 292 7.91 -5.70 -9.15
N PHE A 293 8.19 -5.03 -8.02
CA PHE A 293 7.19 -4.64 -7.04
C PHE A 293 6.14 -3.72 -7.66
N ARG A 294 6.56 -2.65 -8.36
CA ARG A 294 5.67 -1.72 -9.07
C ARG A 294 4.70 -2.45 -10.00
N ARG A 295 5.21 -3.35 -10.85
CA ARG A 295 4.37 -4.13 -11.78
C ARG A 295 3.38 -5.02 -11.03
N SER A 296 3.83 -5.70 -9.98
CA SER A 296 2.97 -6.58 -9.19
C SER A 296 1.91 -5.78 -8.43
N TYR A 297 2.28 -4.63 -7.88
CA TYR A 297 1.41 -3.70 -7.17
C TYR A 297 0.25 -3.21 -8.04
N TYR A 298 0.55 -2.66 -9.22
CA TYR A 298 -0.50 -2.13 -10.10
C TYR A 298 -1.39 -3.23 -10.68
N ALA A 299 -0.84 -4.41 -10.94
CA ALA A 299 -1.66 -5.58 -11.30
C ALA A 299 -2.58 -6.03 -10.13
N ALA A 300 -2.13 -5.92 -8.87
CA ALA A 300 -3.01 -6.17 -7.72
C ALA A 300 -4.16 -5.16 -7.65
N PHE A 301 -3.88 -3.88 -7.91
CA PHE A 301 -4.89 -2.83 -7.97
C PHE A 301 -5.91 -3.06 -9.09
N GLU A 302 -5.46 -3.46 -10.27
CA GLU A 302 -6.35 -3.79 -11.39
C GLU A 302 -7.25 -4.99 -11.02
N ASP A 303 -6.68 -6.05 -10.44
CA ASP A 303 -7.45 -7.21 -9.95
C ASP A 303 -8.47 -6.81 -8.87
N LEU A 304 -8.11 -5.89 -7.97
CA LEU A 304 -9.01 -5.35 -6.93
C LEU A 304 -10.17 -4.56 -7.54
N VAL A 305 -9.89 -3.68 -8.50
CA VAL A 305 -10.93 -2.91 -9.21
C VAL A 305 -11.85 -3.84 -9.99
N ALA A 306 -11.32 -4.88 -10.63
CA ALA A 306 -12.11 -5.84 -11.39
C ALA A 306 -13.01 -6.74 -10.53
N LEU A 307 -12.70 -6.91 -9.24
CA LEU A 307 -13.47 -7.70 -8.29
C LEU A 307 -14.48 -6.88 -7.47
N ALA A 308 -14.35 -5.54 -7.49
CA ALA A 308 -15.16 -4.60 -6.71
C ALA A 308 -16.59 -4.47 -7.23
#